data_AF-A0A378YSJ8-F1
#
_entry.id   AF-A0A378YSJ8-F1
#
_cell.length_a   1.000
_cell.length_b   1.000
_cell.length_c   1.000
_cell.angle_alpha   90.00
_cell.angle_beta   90.00
_cell.angle_gamma   90.00
#
_symmetry.space_group_name_H-M   'P 1'
#
loop_
_entity.id
_entity.type
_entity.pdbx_description
1 polymer ?
#
loop_
_entity_poly.entity_id
_entity_poly.type
_entity_poly.pdbx_seq_one_letter_code
_entity_poly.pdbx_strand_id
1 'polypeptide(L)'
;MRAGYQHELALPEDIGFDVTWTPDAAVHQPTVDAYVNGLAKPGWYTDPNHLRASRDTRIWMLSHREFRPVADPWNPQRQLRIFLCESCRNGVSESGVELGHIRRWRDHLKYAAVATPAEAKAAYNDLGNLRLECRSCNASHDWE
;
A
#
# COMPACT_ATOMS: atom_id res chain seq x y z
N MET A 1 -12.11 -11.83 5.91
CA MET A 1 -11.43 -10.77 6.72
C MET A 1 -12.07 -10.68 8.10
N ARG A 2 -11.33 -10.42 9.18
CA ARG A 2 -11.92 -10.33 10.53
C ARG A 2 -12.78 -9.08 10.67
N ALA A 3 -13.92 -9.17 11.35
CA ALA A 3 -14.89 -8.09 11.49
C ALA A 3 -14.31 -6.84 12.18
N GLY A 4 -13.49 -7.00 13.21
CA GLY A 4 -12.87 -5.88 13.93
C GLY A 4 -11.98 -5.00 13.03
N TYR A 5 -11.44 -5.57 11.96
CA TYR A 5 -10.58 -4.85 11.01
C TYR A 5 -11.37 -3.92 10.07
N GLN A 6 -12.70 -4.05 10.00
CA GLN A 6 -13.54 -3.19 9.15
C GLN A 6 -13.39 -1.70 9.47
N HIS A 7 -13.14 -1.36 10.74
CA HIS A 7 -12.94 0.02 11.18
C HIS A 7 -11.51 0.53 10.96
N GLU A 8 -10.57 -0.38 10.70
CA GLU A 8 -9.16 -0.05 10.48
C GLU A 8 -8.85 0.13 9.00
N LEU A 9 -9.51 -0.66 8.13
CA LEU A 9 -9.27 -0.64 6.69
C LEU A 9 -9.63 0.71 6.08
N ALA A 10 -8.62 1.40 5.55
CA ALA A 10 -8.79 2.62 4.77
C ALA A 10 -8.32 2.40 3.33
N LEU A 11 -9.15 2.78 2.35
CA LEU A 11 -8.85 2.68 0.93
C LEU A 11 -9.10 4.02 0.24
N PRO A 12 -8.45 4.30 -0.92
CA PRO A 12 -8.85 5.40 -1.79
C PRO A 12 -10.35 5.35 -2.10
N GLU A 13 -11.01 6.51 -2.12
CA GLU A 13 -12.48 6.61 -2.23
C GLU A 13 -13.06 6.01 -3.52
N ASP A 14 -12.23 5.82 -4.55
CA ASP A 14 -12.61 5.30 -5.86
C ASP A 14 -12.20 3.83 -6.08
N ILE A 15 -11.64 3.18 -5.05
CA ILE A 15 -11.20 1.78 -5.05
C ILE A 15 -12.02 0.98 -4.02
N GLY A 16 -12.66 -0.09 -4.48
CA GLY A 16 -13.41 -1.02 -3.63
C GLY A 16 -13.05 -2.47 -3.92
N PHE A 17 -13.27 -3.34 -2.93
CA PHE A 17 -13.03 -4.78 -3.04
C PHE A 17 -14.20 -5.54 -2.40
N ASP A 18 -14.52 -6.70 -2.97
CA ASP A 18 -15.49 -7.62 -2.37
C ASP A 18 -14.85 -8.33 -1.17
N VAL A 19 -15.21 -7.90 0.03
CA VAL A 19 -14.68 -8.43 1.30
C VAL A 19 -15.80 -9.11 2.08
N THR A 20 -15.54 -10.32 2.57
CA THR A 20 -16.44 -11.00 3.51
C THR A 20 -15.94 -10.82 4.93
N TRP A 21 -16.79 -10.27 5.79
CA TRP A 21 -16.45 -10.03 7.20
C TRP A 21 -16.86 -11.24 8.05
N THR A 22 -15.87 -11.84 8.70
CA THR A 22 -16.02 -12.98 9.59
C THR A 22 -15.93 -12.48 11.04
N PRO A 23 -16.84 -12.88 11.95
CA PRO A 23 -16.71 -12.54 13.37
C PRO A 23 -15.33 -12.92 13.89
N ASP A 24 -14.70 -12.07 14.69
CA ASP A 24 -13.31 -12.26 15.14
C ASP A 24 -13.12 -13.61 15.86
N ALA A 25 -14.10 -14.04 16.66
CA ALA A 25 -14.09 -15.32 17.35
C ALA A 25 -14.19 -16.54 16.41
N ALA A 26 -14.63 -16.36 15.17
CA ALA A 26 -14.76 -17.41 14.16
C ALA A 26 -13.53 -17.46 13.22
N VAL A 27 -12.55 -16.59 13.39
CA VAL A 27 -11.31 -16.60 12.61
C VAL A 27 -10.45 -17.80 13.01
N HIS A 28 -10.18 -18.68 12.05
CA HIS A 28 -9.25 -19.78 12.23
C HIS A 28 -7.84 -19.38 11.75
N GLN A 29 -7.02 -18.86 12.67
CA GLN A 29 -5.69 -18.32 12.36
C GLN A 29 -4.77 -19.28 11.59
N PRO A 30 -4.70 -20.59 11.87
CA PRO A 30 -3.84 -21.49 11.11
C PRO A 30 -4.18 -21.54 9.61
N THR A 31 -5.46 -21.40 9.25
CA THR A 31 -5.88 -21.35 7.84
C THR A 31 -5.47 -20.04 7.18
N VAL A 32 -5.62 -18.92 7.89
CA VAL A 32 -5.15 -17.60 7.43
C VAL A 32 -3.64 -17.63 7.18
N ASP A 33 -2.87 -18.16 8.14
CA ASP A 33 -1.41 -18.22 8.04
C ASP A 33 -0.97 -19.07 6.86
N ALA A 34 -1.57 -20.24 6.66
CA ALA A 34 -1.30 -21.11 5.52
C ALA A 34 -1.59 -20.41 4.19
N TYR A 35 -2.73 -19.71 4.09
CA TYR A 35 -3.09 -18.93 2.92
C TYR A 35 -2.07 -17.82 2.64
N VAL A 36 -1.79 -16.95 3.62
CA VAL A 36 -0.91 -15.79 3.46
C VAL A 36 0.53 -16.21 3.18
N ASN A 37 1.04 -17.27 3.81
CA ASN A 37 2.39 -17.77 3.55
C ASN A 37 2.54 -18.33 2.13
N GLY A 38 1.45 -18.83 1.54
CA GLY A 38 1.41 -19.31 0.15
C GLY A 38 1.35 -18.22 -0.91
N LEU A 39 1.14 -16.94 -0.53
CA LEU A 39 1.06 -15.84 -1.48
C LEU A 39 2.44 -15.41 -1.99
N ALA A 40 2.55 -15.15 -3.29
CA ALA A 40 3.65 -14.36 -3.86
C ALA A 40 3.50 -12.87 -3.49
N LYS A 41 4.59 -12.08 -3.62
CA LYS A 41 4.54 -10.64 -3.38
C LYS A 41 3.40 -10.02 -4.22
N PRO A 42 2.42 -9.37 -3.59
CA PRO A 42 1.24 -8.89 -4.28
C PRO A 42 1.58 -7.73 -5.27
N GLY A 43 1.23 -7.82 -6.57
CA GLY A 43 1.47 -6.77 -7.57
C GLY A 43 0.30 -5.79 -7.77
N TRP A 44 -0.22 -5.18 -6.70
CA TRP A 44 -1.58 -4.61 -6.71
C TRP A 44 -1.69 -3.15 -6.28
N TYR A 45 -0.73 -2.32 -6.64
CA TYR A 45 -0.87 -0.86 -6.50
C TYR A 45 -1.98 -0.28 -7.38
N THR A 46 -2.63 -1.09 -8.21
CA THR A 46 -3.70 -0.71 -9.13
C THR A 46 -4.97 -1.49 -8.82
N ASP A 47 -6.14 -0.84 -8.98
CA ASP A 47 -7.47 -1.45 -8.90
C ASP A 47 -7.52 -2.80 -9.64
N PRO A 48 -8.20 -3.84 -9.10
CA PRO A 48 -8.37 -5.16 -9.72
C PRO A 48 -8.92 -5.14 -11.15
N ASN A 49 -9.59 -4.06 -11.58
CA ASN A 49 -10.06 -3.90 -12.95
C ASN A 49 -9.03 -3.25 -13.90
N HIS A 50 -7.93 -2.68 -13.38
CA HIS A 50 -6.79 -2.11 -14.10
C HIS A 50 -7.14 -1.09 -15.22
N LEU A 51 -8.34 -0.51 -15.21
CA LEU A 51 -8.82 0.29 -16.34
C LEU A 51 -8.21 1.69 -16.40
N ARG A 52 -7.68 2.24 -15.29
CA ARG A 52 -7.20 3.63 -15.21
C ARG A 52 -6.06 3.81 -14.21
N ALA A 53 -5.02 4.55 -14.61
CA ALA A 53 -3.93 4.96 -13.72
C ALA A 53 -4.40 5.86 -12.55
N SER A 54 -5.57 6.50 -12.65
CA SER A 54 -6.14 7.28 -11.54
C SER A 54 -6.52 6.43 -10.32
N ARG A 55 -6.68 5.11 -10.50
CA ARG A 55 -7.00 4.15 -9.45
C ARG A 55 -5.76 3.43 -8.90
N ASP A 56 -4.63 4.13 -8.94
CA ASP A 56 -3.38 3.65 -8.40
C ASP A 56 -3.20 4.24 -6.99
N THR A 57 -3.03 3.38 -5.99
CA THR A 57 -2.90 3.79 -4.58
C THR A 57 -1.69 4.70 -4.36
N ARG A 58 -0.59 4.50 -5.11
CA ARG A 58 0.60 5.36 -5.04
C ARG A 58 0.29 6.75 -5.59
N ILE A 59 -0.40 6.82 -6.72
CA ILE A 59 -0.80 8.11 -7.32
C ILE A 59 -1.77 8.85 -6.39
N TRP A 60 -2.72 8.15 -5.79
CA TRP A 60 -3.61 8.72 -4.78
C TRP A 60 -2.82 9.24 -3.57
N MET A 61 -1.88 8.45 -3.04
CA MET A 61 -1.06 8.92 -1.90
C MET A 61 -0.21 10.13 -2.27
N LEU A 62 0.38 10.16 -3.47
CA LEU A 62 1.15 11.31 -3.95
C LEU A 62 0.28 12.57 -4.11
N SER A 63 -0.99 12.44 -4.51
CA SER A 63 -1.90 13.60 -4.62
C SER A 63 -2.37 14.13 -3.25
N HIS A 64 -2.26 13.32 -2.19
CA HIS A 64 -2.64 13.66 -0.82
C HIS A 64 -1.42 13.89 0.10
N ARG A 65 -0.24 14.14 -0.46
CA ARG A 65 0.97 14.43 0.30
C ARG A 65 1.57 15.75 -0.16
N GLU A 66 2.14 16.48 0.80
CA GLU A 66 2.88 17.70 0.51
C GLU A 66 4.15 17.36 -0.27
N PHE A 67 4.47 18.22 -1.23
CA PHE A 67 5.73 18.16 -1.96
C PHE A 67 6.37 19.54 -2.01
N ARG A 68 7.70 19.55 -2.15
CA ARG A 68 8.46 20.76 -2.44
C ARG A 68 8.72 20.85 -3.95
N PRO A 69 8.27 21.90 -4.63
CA PRO A 69 8.68 22.14 -6.00
C PRO A 69 10.14 22.61 -6.02
N VAL A 70 10.94 22.05 -6.93
CA VAL A 70 12.31 22.49 -7.20
C VAL A 70 12.51 22.66 -8.70
N ALA A 71 13.37 23.59 -9.12
CA ALA A 71 13.73 23.72 -10.51
C ALA A 71 14.48 22.47 -10.98
N ASP A 72 14.13 21.97 -12.16
CA ASP A 72 14.87 20.87 -12.78
C ASP A 72 16.25 21.38 -13.27
N PRO A 73 17.36 20.79 -12.81
CA PRO A 73 18.71 21.23 -13.20
C PRO A 73 19.02 21.02 -14.68
N TRP A 74 18.28 20.15 -15.38
CA TRP A 74 18.47 19.88 -16.82
C TRP A 74 17.47 20.61 -17.71
N ASN A 75 16.38 21.13 -17.15
CA ASN A 75 15.39 21.92 -17.87
C ASN A 75 14.78 23.00 -16.96
N PRO A 76 15.32 24.23 -16.96
CA PRO A 76 14.85 25.31 -16.08
C PRO A 76 13.38 25.71 -16.26
N GLN A 77 12.74 25.32 -17.37
CA GLN A 77 11.31 25.55 -17.61
C GLN A 77 10.41 24.50 -16.92
N ARG A 78 11.00 23.44 -16.35
CA ARG A 78 10.30 22.36 -15.64
C ARG A 78 10.54 22.46 -14.14
N GLN A 79 9.50 22.16 -13.38
CA GLN A 79 9.59 21.92 -11.94
C GLN A 79 9.47 20.43 -11.63
N LEU A 80 10.30 19.96 -10.71
CA LEU A 80 10.23 18.61 -10.15
C LEU A 80 9.49 18.67 -8.82
N ARG A 81 8.64 17.67 -8.55
CA ARG A 81 8.02 17.46 -7.25
C ARG A 81 8.93 16.59 -6.39
N ILE A 82 9.37 17.12 -5.25
CA ILE A 82 10.15 16.39 -4.27
C ILE A 82 9.26 16.07 -3.07
N PHE A 83 9.02 14.78 -2.85
CA PHE A 83 8.30 14.26 -1.70
C PHE A 83 9.28 13.87 -0.60
N LEU A 84 8.78 13.74 0.62
CA LEU A 84 9.57 13.28 1.75
C LEU A 84 9.40 11.76 1.91
N CYS A 85 10.51 11.03 2.03
CA CYS A 85 10.47 9.64 2.48
C CYS A 85 9.97 9.61 3.93
N GLU A 86 8.89 8.90 4.20
CA GLU A 86 8.27 8.83 5.52
C GLU A 86 9.10 7.98 6.50
N SER A 87 10.07 7.20 6.01
CA SER A 87 10.98 6.40 6.83
C SER A 87 12.28 7.12 7.18
N CYS A 88 13.00 7.67 6.19
CA CYS A 88 14.31 8.30 6.41
C CYS A 88 14.32 9.83 6.33
N ARG A 89 13.18 10.45 6.01
CA ARG A 89 13.01 11.91 5.91
C ARG A 89 13.87 12.59 4.84
N ASN A 90 14.44 11.82 3.90
CA ASN A 90 15.14 12.39 2.75
C ASN A 90 14.15 12.82 1.65
N GLY A 91 14.55 13.82 0.87
CA GLY A 91 13.81 14.23 -0.32
C GLY A 91 13.95 13.23 -1.47
N VAL A 92 12.85 12.93 -2.14
CA VAL A 92 12.78 11.94 -3.23
C VAL A 92 11.95 12.54 -4.36
N SER A 93 12.41 12.41 -5.61
CA SER A 93 11.58 12.80 -6.75
C SER A 93 10.33 11.93 -6.84
N GLU A 94 9.27 12.46 -7.43
CA GLU A 94 8.03 11.69 -7.71
C GLU A 94 8.30 10.33 -8.35
N SER A 95 9.26 10.24 -9.28
CA SER A 95 9.63 8.98 -9.95
C SER A 95 10.44 8.02 -9.07
N GLY A 96 11.07 8.51 -8.01
CA GLY A 96 11.89 7.72 -7.08
C GLY A 96 11.17 7.27 -5.82
N VAL A 97 9.96 7.78 -5.58
CA VAL A 97 9.10 7.33 -4.48
C VAL A 97 8.46 6.00 -4.82
N GLU A 98 8.51 5.06 -3.89
CA GLU A 98 7.84 3.77 -3.92
C GLU A 98 6.84 3.72 -2.75
N LEU A 99 5.93 2.74 -2.78
CA LEU A 99 5.06 2.44 -1.65
C LEU A 99 5.70 1.36 -0.80
N GLY A 100 5.88 1.67 0.48
CA GLY A 100 6.27 0.72 1.50
C GLY A 100 5.12 0.46 2.47
N HIS A 101 5.26 -0.59 3.29
CA HIS A 101 4.33 -0.90 4.36
C HIS A 101 4.93 -0.58 5.74
N ILE A 102 4.12 -0.01 6.64
CA ILE A 102 4.53 0.30 8.02
C ILE A 102 4.78 -1.00 8.80
N ARG A 103 3.82 -1.92 8.75
CA ARG A 103 3.95 -3.32 9.14
C ARG A 103 4.18 -4.16 7.89
N ARG A 104 5.11 -5.11 7.97
CA ARG A 104 5.35 -6.11 6.91
C ARG A 104 4.05 -6.62 6.33
N TRP A 105 3.96 -6.62 5.00
CA TRP A 105 2.70 -6.85 4.32
C TRP A 105 2.07 -8.20 4.72
N ARG A 106 2.85 -9.28 4.85
CA ARG A 106 2.33 -10.60 5.27
C ARG A 106 1.75 -10.56 6.67
N ASP A 107 2.42 -9.89 7.60
CA ASP A 107 1.96 -9.79 8.98
C ASP A 107 0.68 -8.95 9.05
N HIS A 108 0.56 -7.93 8.20
CA HIS A 108 -0.68 -7.15 8.07
C HIS A 108 -1.83 -7.97 7.48
N LEU A 109 -1.58 -8.78 6.45
CA LEU A 109 -2.59 -9.68 5.88
C LEU A 109 -3.08 -10.73 6.88
N LYS A 110 -2.16 -11.30 7.68
CA LYS A 110 -2.51 -12.24 8.75
C LYS A 110 -3.33 -11.56 9.83
N TYR A 111 -2.95 -10.34 10.22
CA TYR A 111 -3.67 -9.53 11.18
C TYR A 111 -5.10 -9.21 10.72
N ALA A 112 -5.29 -8.86 9.44
CA ALA A 112 -6.59 -8.63 8.84
C ALA A 112 -7.42 -9.93 8.66
N ALA A 113 -6.80 -11.11 8.86
CA ALA A 113 -7.40 -12.42 8.63
C ALA A 113 -7.95 -12.59 7.20
N VAL A 114 -7.12 -12.31 6.20
CA VAL A 114 -7.50 -12.47 4.79
C VAL A 114 -7.60 -13.96 4.42
N ALA A 115 -8.61 -14.28 3.63
CA ALA A 115 -8.88 -15.64 3.14
C ALA A 115 -9.06 -15.70 1.61
N THR A 116 -9.14 -14.56 0.93
CA THR A 116 -9.35 -14.49 -0.53
C THR A 116 -8.40 -13.49 -1.18
N PRO A 117 -8.18 -13.59 -2.51
CA PRO A 117 -7.35 -12.63 -3.22
C PRO A 117 -7.87 -11.19 -3.15
N ALA A 118 -9.20 -10.99 -3.15
CA ALA A 118 -9.80 -9.65 -3.02
C ALA A 118 -9.50 -9.04 -1.64
N GLU A 119 -9.62 -9.84 -0.58
CA GLU A 119 -9.28 -9.42 0.78
C GLU A 119 -7.79 -9.12 0.94
N ALA A 120 -6.93 -9.96 0.36
CA ALA A 120 -5.50 -9.72 0.35
C ALA A 120 -5.15 -8.41 -0.35
N LYS A 121 -5.79 -8.08 -1.47
CA LYS A 121 -5.58 -6.79 -2.15
C LYS A 121 -6.07 -5.60 -1.32
N ALA A 122 -7.23 -5.72 -0.69
CA ALA A 122 -7.78 -4.67 0.16
C ALA A 122 -6.84 -4.37 1.34
N ALA A 123 -6.44 -5.39 2.10
CA ALA A 123 -5.53 -5.20 3.22
C ALA A 123 -4.11 -4.79 2.78
N TYR A 124 -3.62 -5.23 1.62
CA TYR A 124 -2.34 -4.77 1.07
C TYR A 124 -2.35 -3.29 0.68
N ASN A 125 -3.50 -2.77 0.25
CA ASN A 125 -3.70 -1.35 -0.11
C ASN A 125 -4.25 -0.51 1.05
N ASP A 126 -4.26 -1.04 2.26
CA ASP A 126 -4.71 -0.31 3.43
C ASP A 126 -3.86 0.94 3.66
N LEU A 127 -4.46 2.12 3.45
CA LEU A 127 -3.81 3.42 3.63
C LEU A 127 -3.29 3.60 5.06
N GLY A 128 -3.88 2.92 6.06
CA GLY A 128 -3.42 2.92 7.43
C GLY A 128 -2.09 2.18 7.63
N ASN A 129 -1.71 1.30 6.70
CA ASN A 129 -0.47 0.54 6.71
C ASN A 129 0.50 0.91 5.58
N LEU A 130 0.17 1.89 4.73
CA LEU A 130 1.02 2.34 3.64
C LEU A 130 1.80 3.60 4.00
N ARG A 131 2.98 3.73 3.39
CA ARG A 131 3.83 4.92 3.50
C ARG A 131 4.60 5.20 2.20
N LEU A 132 4.92 6.47 1.95
CA LEU A 132 5.78 6.87 0.85
C LEU A 132 7.25 6.67 1.24
N GLU A 133 7.99 5.86 0.46
CA GLU A 133 9.39 5.56 0.74
C GLU A 133 10.30 5.86 -0.45
N CYS A 134 11.56 6.18 -0.19
CA CYS A 134 12.57 6.10 -1.23
C CYS A 134 12.89 4.64 -1.55
N ARG A 135 13.31 4.36 -2.79
CA ARG A 135 13.75 3.02 -3.20
C ARG A 135 14.75 2.38 -2.23
N SER A 136 15.67 3.14 -1.64
CA SER A 136 16.66 2.58 -0.69
C SER A 136 16.01 2.06 0.60
N CYS A 137 14.99 2.76 1.12
CA CYS A 137 14.23 2.28 2.27
C CYS A 137 13.34 1.11 1.87
N ASN A 138 12.63 1.21 0.75
CA ASN A 138 11.72 0.18 0.30
C ASN A 138 12.43 -1.14 -0.07
N ALA A 139 13.63 -1.09 -0.63
CA ALA A 139 14.44 -2.28 -0.93
C ALA A 139 14.82 -3.07 0.32
N SER A 140 14.80 -2.46 1.51
CA SER A 140 14.98 -3.18 2.77
C SER A 140 13.78 -4.07 3.15
N HIS A 141 12.70 -4.01 2.37
CA HIS A 141 11.53 -4.86 2.50
C HIS A 141 11.46 -5.94 1.41
N ASP A 142 12.46 -6.04 0.52
CA ASP A 142 12.43 -7.02 -0.58
C ASP A 142 12.55 -8.48 -0.13
N TRP A 143 12.97 -8.71 1.13
CA TRP A 143 13.05 -10.05 1.74
C TRP A 143 11.84 -10.42 2.62
N GLU A 144 10.77 -9.62 2.61
CA GLU A 144 9.50 -9.84 3.35
C GLU A 144 8.42 -10.56 2.51
#